data_AF-A0A7G9Z0R2-F1
#
_entry.id   AF-A0A7G9Z0R2-F1
#
_cell.length_a   1.000
_cell.length_b   1.000
_cell.length_c   1.000
_cell.angle_alpha   90.00
_cell.angle_beta   90.00
_cell.angle_gamma   90.00
#
_symmetry.space_group_name_H-M   'P 1'
#
loop_
_entity.id
_entity.type
_entity.pdbx_description
1 polymer ?
#
loop_
_entity_poly.entity_id
_entity_poly.type
_entity_poly.pdbx_seq_one_letter_code
_entity_poly.pdbx_strand_id
1 'polypeptide(L)'
;MNKQIFVKWLKINTLCFMGAFIIALLVALLFPDIMRGFIGRWIKLSFTVVPLVLEPTTKKALFTGIFVRNSISVLVFFIGSVLLAAPILMTISGVFFPLAFVTLIDCGLPFWYTIILIAIESAFFIITATFASTLGTEIFGIKPERKQLFEYWKKDITKLWYWPKQERNWKIVFKENKKELILFSVVILALLLFGAWFEVWGY
;
A
#
# COMPACT_ATOMS: atom_id res chain seq x y z
N MET A 1 18.14 10.79 -5.81
CA MET A 1 16.71 11.14 -5.58
C MET A 1 16.55 12.48 -4.87
N ASN A 2 15.57 13.31 -5.26
CA ASN A 2 15.29 14.57 -4.57
C ASN A 2 14.62 14.35 -3.19
N LYS A 3 15.37 14.61 -2.11
CA LYS A 3 14.92 14.43 -0.71
C LYS A 3 13.67 15.25 -0.35
N GLN A 4 13.55 16.47 -0.85
CA GLN A 4 12.40 17.32 -0.53
C GLN A 4 11.12 16.78 -1.18
N ILE A 5 11.22 16.27 -2.40
CA ILE A 5 10.10 15.63 -3.11
C ILE A 5 9.70 14.34 -2.38
N PHE A 6 10.67 13.54 -1.96
CA PHE A 6 10.43 12.33 -1.18
C PHE A 6 9.68 12.62 0.14
N VAL A 7 10.14 13.59 0.92
CA VAL A 7 9.49 13.96 2.20
C VAL A 7 8.07 14.50 1.97
N LYS A 8 7.84 15.26 0.89
CA LYS A 8 6.49 15.70 0.53
C LYS A 8 5.57 14.53 0.20
N TRP A 9 6.03 13.57 -0.59
CA TRP A 9 5.26 12.35 -0.89
C TRP A 9 4.99 11.52 0.36
N LEU A 10 5.98 11.38 1.25
CA LEU A 10 5.81 10.69 2.52
C LEU A 10 4.68 11.32 3.33
N LYS A 11 4.71 12.64 3.47
CA LYS A 11 3.68 13.39 4.18
C LYS A 11 2.29 13.21 3.56
N ILE A 12 2.17 13.32 2.23
CA ILE A 12 0.89 13.15 1.53
C ILE A 12 0.35 11.74 1.74
N ASN A 13 1.18 10.72 1.49
CA ASN A 13 0.78 9.32 1.57
C ASN A 13 0.37 8.93 2.99
N THR A 14 1.17 9.32 3.99
CA THR A 14 0.84 9.10 5.40
C THR A 14 -0.44 9.83 5.81
N LEU A 15 -0.66 11.08 5.38
CA LEU A 15 -1.89 11.82 5.71
C LEU A 15 -3.13 11.19 5.06
N CYS A 16 -3.05 10.79 3.79
CA CYS A 16 -4.14 10.10 3.10
C CYS A 16 -4.48 8.76 3.77
N PHE A 17 -3.45 7.97 4.11
CA PHE A 17 -3.62 6.71 4.84
C PHE A 17 -4.24 6.94 6.22
N MET A 18 -3.62 7.77 7.06
CA MET A 18 -4.04 7.98 8.45
C MET A 18 -5.43 8.63 8.54
N GLY A 19 -5.72 9.60 7.65
CA GLY A 19 -7.04 10.23 7.60
C GLY A 19 -8.14 9.22 7.29
N ALA A 20 -7.93 8.37 6.27
CA ALA A 20 -8.87 7.31 5.93
C ALA A 20 -8.97 6.24 7.03
N PHE A 21 -7.84 5.86 7.64
CA PHE A 21 -7.77 4.90 8.73
C PHE A 21 -8.60 5.34 9.94
N ILE A 22 -8.41 6.58 10.40
CA ILE A 22 -9.13 7.10 11.56
C ILE A 22 -10.64 7.17 11.26
N ILE A 23 -11.03 7.68 10.09
CA ILE A 23 -12.45 7.79 9.71
C ILE A 23 -13.08 6.39 9.63
N ALA A 24 -12.45 5.46 8.93
CA ALA A 24 -12.99 4.11 8.77
C ALA A 24 -13.00 3.34 10.10
N LEU A 25 -12.03 3.55 10.99
CA LEU A 25 -12.04 2.98 12.33
C LEU A 25 -13.22 3.51 13.15
N LEU A 26 -13.46 4.83 13.15
CA LEU A 26 -14.61 5.42 13.84
C LEU A 26 -15.93 4.86 13.31
N VAL A 27 -16.07 4.72 11.99
CA VAL A 27 -17.25 4.12 11.37
C VAL A 27 -17.39 2.64 11.79
N ALA A 28 -16.30 1.87 11.83
CA ALA A 28 -16.32 0.48 12.26
C ALA A 28 -16.71 0.31 13.73
N LEU A 29 -16.31 1.24 14.60
CA LEU A 29 -16.67 1.24 16.02
C LEU A 29 -18.13 1.66 16.25
N LEU A 30 -18.64 2.61 15.45
CA LEU A 30 -20.03 3.09 15.58
C LEU A 30 -21.04 2.18 14.90
N PHE A 31 -20.65 1.48 13.83
CA PHE A 31 -21.53 0.65 13.01
C PHE A 31 -20.92 -0.73 12.71
N PRO A 32 -20.63 -1.55 13.74
CA PRO A 32 -19.89 -2.81 13.59
C PRO A 32 -20.60 -3.80 12.65
N ASP A 33 -21.92 -3.92 12.72
CA ASP A 33 -22.68 -4.87 11.88
C ASP A 33 -22.62 -4.53 10.39
N ILE A 34 -22.72 -3.24 10.05
CA ILE A 34 -22.63 -2.75 8.68
C ILE A 34 -21.23 -3.01 8.12
N MET A 35 -20.20 -2.71 8.91
CA MET A 35 -18.82 -2.85 8.48
C MET A 35 -18.37 -4.31 8.39
N ARG A 36 -18.87 -5.19 9.26
CA ARG A 36 -18.71 -6.65 9.14
C ARG A 36 -19.36 -7.18 7.86
N GLY A 37 -20.58 -6.72 7.54
CA GLY A 37 -21.26 -7.06 6.29
C GLY A 37 -20.47 -6.60 5.06
N PHE A 38 -19.89 -5.40 5.11
CA PHE A 38 -19.05 -4.85 4.04
C PHE A 38 -17.77 -5.69 3.83
N ILE A 39 -17.01 -5.96 4.91
CA ILE A 39 -15.76 -6.72 4.79
C ILE A 39 -16.02 -8.17 4.40
N GLY A 40 -17.08 -8.80 4.90
CA GLY A 40 -17.44 -10.17 4.52
C GLY A 40 -17.76 -10.31 3.03
N ARG A 41 -18.41 -9.31 2.42
CA ARG A 41 -18.64 -9.27 0.96
C ARG A 41 -17.35 -9.03 0.20
N TRP A 42 -16.49 -8.15 0.69
CA TRP A 42 -15.20 -7.86 0.08
C TRP A 42 -14.27 -9.08 0.08
N ILE A 43 -14.16 -9.77 1.22
CA ILE A 43 -13.37 -11.00 1.39
C ILE A 43 -13.83 -12.04 0.35
N LYS A 44 -15.14 -12.29 0.24
CA LYS A 44 -15.69 -13.20 -0.77
C LYS A 44 -15.28 -12.79 -2.19
N LEU A 45 -15.33 -11.50 -2.51
CA LEU A 45 -14.90 -10.99 -3.81
C LEU A 45 -13.40 -11.24 -4.06
N SER A 46 -12.55 -10.97 -3.06
CA SER A 46 -11.10 -11.16 -3.16
C SER A 46 -10.69 -12.62 -3.36
N PHE A 47 -11.34 -13.56 -2.68
CA PHE A 47 -11.10 -15.01 -2.86
C PHE A 47 -11.64 -15.53 -4.21
N THR A 48 -12.60 -14.84 -4.83
CA THR A 48 -13.11 -15.20 -6.17
C THR A 48 -12.15 -14.75 -7.27
N VAL A 49 -11.49 -13.60 -7.10
CA VAL A 49 -10.58 -13.00 -8.11
C VAL A 49 -9.16 -13.55 -8.00
N VAL A 50 -8.74 -13.94 -6.80
CA VAL A 50 -7.42 -14.49 -6.54
C VAL A 50 -7.59 -15.84 -5.84
N PRO A 51 -7.66 -16.96 -6.60
CA PRO A 51 -7.60 -18.30 -6.01
C PRO A 51 -6.15 -18.60 -5.62
N LEU A 52 -5.57 -17.80 -4.73
CA LEU A 52 -4.28 -18.09 -4.12
C LEU A 52 -4.49 -18.32 -2.64
N VAL A 53 -4.68 -19.59 -2.32
CA VAL A 53 -3.83 -20.40 -1.43
C VAL A 53 -4.77 -21.48 -0.92
N LEU A 54 -4.63 -22.69 -1.49
CA LEU A 54 -5.07 -23.95 -0.89
C LEU A 54 -4.74 -23.89 0.61
N GLU A 55 -5.71 -24.17 1.48
CA GLU A 55 -5.53 -24.15 2.94
C GLU A 55 -4.14 -24.68 3.32
N PRO A 56 -3.22 -23.81 3.78
CA PRO A 56 -1.83 -24.19 3.86
C PRO A 56 -1.67 -25.25 4.94
N THR A 57 -1.36 -26.47 4.53
CA THR A 57 -1.22 -27.63 5.42
C THR A 57 -0.01 -27.54 6.36
N THR A 58 0.89 -26.57 6.16
CA THR A 58 2.07 -26.34 6.99
C THR A 58 2.36 -24.85 7.21
N LYS A 59 2.97 -24.49 8.34
CA LYS A 59 3.44 -23.11 8.64
C LYS A 59 4.37 -22.56 7.54
N LYS A 60 5.19 -23.42 6.93
CA LYS A 60 6.08 -23.04 5.82
C LYS A 60 5.30 -22.65 4.55
N ALA A 61 4.24 -23.41 4.23
CA ALA A 61 3.37 -23.08 3.11
C ALA A 61 2.62 -21.76 3.35
N LEU A 62 2.13 -21.54 4.59
CA LEU A 62 1.50 -20.29 5.00
C LEU A 62 2.45 -19.09 4.86
N PHE A 63 3.69 -19.20 5.37
CA PHE A 63 4.72 -18.17 5.22
C PHE A 63 4.97 -17.81 3.75
N THR A 64 5.13 -18.83 2.90
CA THR A 64 5.38 -18.63 1.48
C THR A 64 4.19 -17.94 0.82
N GLY A 65 2.97 -18.35 1.13
CA GLY A 65 1.74 -17.76 0.62
C GLY A 65 1.62 -16.28 1.00
N ILE A 66 1.86 -15.93 2.27
CA ILE A 66 1.83 -14.55 2.76
C ILE A 66 2.91 -13.71 2.09
N PHE A 67 4.15 -14.22 2.03
CA PHE A 67 5.26 -13.51 1.40
C PHE A 67 4.97 -13.20 -0.08
N VAL A 68 4.42 -14.17 -0.83
CA VAL A 68 4.04 -13.99 -2.24
C VAL A 68 2.90 -12.97 -2.37
N ARG A 69 1.83 -13.08 -1.57
CA ARG A 69 0.71 -12.13 -1.54
C ARG A 69 1.17 -10.70 -1.30
N ASN A 70 2.02 -10.52 -0.28
CA ASN A 70 2.49 -9.19 0.11
C ASN A 70 3.47 -8.63 -0.95
N SER A 71 4.30 -9.48 -1.57
CA SER A 71 5.17 -9.10 -2.69
C SER A 71 4.38 -8.62 -3.91
N ILE A 72 3.31 -9.35 -4.29
CA ILE A 72 2.42 -8.95 -5.39
C ILE A 72 1.75 -7.61 -5.05
N SER A 73 1.28 -7.45 -3.81
CA SER A 73 0.65 -6.21 -3.35
C SER A 73 1.61 -5.02 -3.44
N VAL A 74 2.86 -5.19 -2.99
CA VAL A 74 3.92 -4.18 -3.13
C VAL A 74 4.17 -3.83 -4.60
N LEU A 75 4.21 -4.82 -5.50
CA LEU A 75 4.41 -4.58 -6.93
C LEU A 75 3.26 -3.76 -7.54
N VAL A 76 2.01 -4.12 -7.22
CA VAL A 76 0.82 -3.38 -7.66
C VAL A 76 0.86 -1.94 -7.14
N PHE A 77 1.20 -1.76 -5.85
CA PHE A 77 1.35 -0.44 -5.25
C PHE A 77 2.47 0.36 -5.89
N PHE A 78 3.60 -0.27 -6.20
CA PHE A 78 4.72 0.38 -6.87
C PHE A 78 4.29 0.91 -8.25
N ILE A 79 3.67 0.06 -9.08
CA ILE A 79 3.22 0.43 -10.43
C ILE A 79 2.21 1.57 -10.36
N GLY A 80 1.16 1.44 -9.54
CA GLY A 80 0.15 2.50 -9.41
C GLY A 80 0.71 3.80 -8.84
N SER A 81 1.68 3.72 -7.93
CA SER A 81 2.29 4.90 -7.30
C SER A 81 3.30 5.62 -8.21
N VAL A 82 3.98 4.90 -9.13
CA VAL A 82 4.78 5.53 -10.20
C VAL A 82 3.88 6.39 -11.09
N LEU A 83 2.65 5.93 -11.37
CA LEU A 83 1.62 6.69 -12.09
C LEU A 83 0.94 7.78 -11.23
N LEU A 84 1.49 8.09 -10.05
CA LEU A 84 1.02 9.13 -9.13
C LEU A 84 -0.41 8.88 -8.60
N ALA A 85 -0.86 7.63 -8.60
CA ALA A 85 -2.12 7.21 -7.97
C ALA A 85 -1.96 6.89 -6.46
N ALA A 86 -0.77 7.09 -5.90
CA ALA A 86 -0.47 6.77 -4.50
C ALA A 86 -1.48 7.33 -3.48
N PRO A 87 -1.94 8.60 -3.54
CA PRO A 87 -2.90 9.12 -2.58
C PRO A 87 -4.24 8.37 -2.58
N ILE A 88 -4.70 7.92 -3.75
CA ILE A 88 -5.92 7.13 -3.90
C ILE A 88 -5.69 5.74 -3.28
N LEU A 89 -4.58 5.09 -3.64
CA LEU A 89 -4.22 3.76 -3.11
C LEU A 89 -4.06 3.79 -1.58
N MET A 90 -3.42 4.83 -1.03
CA MET A 90 -3.26 5.03 0.41
C MET A 90 -4.60 5.25 1.11
N THR A 91 -5.54 5.97 0.48
CA THR A 91 -6.90 6.15 1.02
C THR A 91 -7.63 4.82 1.05
N ILE A 92 -7.55 4.02 -0.02
CA ILE A 92 -8.16 2.69 -0.10
C ILE A 92 -7.58 1.77 0.99
N SER A 93 -6.24 1.67 1.09
CA SER A 93 -5.58 0.92 2.16
C SER A 93 -5.99 1.42 3.55
N GLY A 94 -6.03 2.74 3.74
CA GLY A 94 -6.47 3.35 4.98
C GLY A 94 -7.91 2.97 5.35
N VAL A 95 -8.81 2.72 4.39
CA VAL A 95 -10.15 2.21 4.71
C VAL A 95 -10.12 0.73 5.09
N PHE A 96 -9.32 -0.10 4.41
CA PHE A 96 -9.33 -1.56 4.65
C PHE A 96 -8.58 -1.99 5.91
N PHE A 97 -7.49 -1.33 6.25
CA PHE A 97 -6.65 -1.67 7.40
C PHE A 97 -7.38 -1.61 8.77
N PRO A 98 -8.18 -0.58 9.10
CA PRO A 98 -8.93 -0.56 10.36
C PRO A 98 -10.06 -1.60 10.37
N LEU A 99 -10.54 -2.04 9.21
CA LEU A 99 -11.52 -3.13 9.16
C LEU A 99 -10.86 -4.48 9.40
N ALA A 100 -9.67 -4.69 8.83
CA ALA A 100 -8.83 -5.83 9.17
C ALA A 100 -8.49 -5.83 10.67
N PHE A 101 -8.17 -4.67 11.26
CA PHE A 101 -7.92 -4.52 12.69
C PHE A 101 -9.06 -5.06 13.55
N VAL A 102 -10.27 -4.56 13.33
CA VAL A 102 -11.45 -4.98 14.09
C VAL A 102 -11.74 -6.46 13.88
N THR A 103 -11.66 -6.94 12.64
CA THR A 103 -11.92 -8.36 12.30
C THR A 103 -10.93 -9.30 12.98
N LEU A 104 -9.63 -8.96 12.99
CA LEU A 104 -8.60 -9.80 13.61
C LEU A 104 -8.77 -9.87 15.13
N ILE A 105 -9.18 -8.77 15.78
CA ILE A 105 -9.53 -8.76 17.21
C ILE A 105 -10.78 -9.61 17.47
N ASP A 106 -11.81 -9.50 16.63
CA ASP A 106 -13.03 -10.31 16.73
C ASP A 106 -12.73 -11.82 16.56
N CYS A 107 -11.73 -12.19 15.75
CA CYS A 107 -11.24 -13.55 15.60
C CYS A 107 -10.39 -14.05 16.80
N GLY A 108 -10.23 -13.24 17.85
CA GLY A 108 -9.51 -13.61 19.07
C GLY A 108 -8.00 -13.42 19.02
N LEU A 109 -7.46 -12.74 18.00
CA LEU A 109 -6.02 -12.44 17.97
C LEU A 109 -5.66 -11.37 19.01
N PRO A 110 -4.49 -11.50 19.66
CA PRO A 110 -4.06 -10.52 20.66
C PRO A 110 -3.96 -9.11 20.08
N PHE A 111 -4.43 -8.11 20.82
CA PHE A 111 -4.41 -6.70 20.41
C PHE A 111 -3.01 -6.21 19.98
N TRP A 112 -1.99 -6.56 20.75
CA TRP A 112 -0.60 -6.18 20.45
C TRP A 112 -0.11 -6.77 19.12
N TYR A 113 -0.50 -8.01 18.83
CA TYR A 113 -0.16 -8.69 17.59
C TYR A 113 -0.78 -7.97 16.40
N THR A 114 -2.08 -7.65 16.49
CA THR A 114 -2.80 -6.95 15.42
C THR A 114 -2.23 -5.57 15.14
N ILE A 115 -1.84 -4.81 16.19
CA ILE A 115 -1.18 -3.51 16.02
C ILE A 115 0.14 -3.64 15.27
N ILE A 116 1.00 -4.57 15.70
CA ILE A 116 2.32 -4.75 15.09
C ILE A 116 2.17 -5.17 13.63
N LEU A 117 1.27 -6.12 13.33
CA LEU A 117 1.00 -6.56 11.97
C LEU A 117 0.56 -5.40 11.07
N ILE A 118 -0.43 -4.62 11.52
CA ILE A 118 -0.92 -3.44 10.79
C ILE A 118 0.18 -2.40 10.59
N ALA A 119 1.01 -2.15 11.60
CA ALA A 119 2.09 -1.20 11.52
C ALA A 119 3.13 -1.62 10.47
N ILE A 120 3.53 -2.89 10.44
CA ILE A 120 4.47 -3.44 9.45
C ILE A 120 3.87 -3.35 8.04
N GLU A 121 2.61 -3.77 7.88
CA GLU A 121 1.95 -3.77 6.59
C GLU A 121 1.75 -2.35 6.03
N SER A 122 1.37 -1.41 6.89
CA SER A 122 1.23 -0.01 6.52
C SER A 122 2.58 0.58 6.13
N ALA A 123 3.66 0.21 6.84
CA ALA A 123 4.99 0.72 6.58
C ALA A 123 5.51 0.35 5.18
N PHE A 124 5.41 -0.92 4.77
CA PHE A 124 5.89 -1.29 3.44
C PHE A 124 5.05 -0.65 2.32
N PHE A 125 3.74 -0.45 2.52
CA PHE A 125 2.90 0.26 1.54
C PHE A 125 3.24 1.75 1.46
N ILE A 126 3.38 2.44 2.59
CA ILE A 126 3.72 3.87 2.62
C ILE A 126 5.11 4.12 2.03
N ILE A 127 6.11 3.29 2.36
CA ILE A 127 7.46 3.41 1.82
C ILE A 127 7.45 3.15 0.31
N THR A 128 6.78 2.10 -0.14
CA THR A 128 6.62 1.76 -1.57
C THR A 128 5.97 2.91 -2.32
N ALA A 129 4.82 3.40 -1.84
CA ALA A 129 4.10 4.48 -2.48
C ALA A 129 4.94 5.76 -2.55
N THR A 130 5.65 6.09 -1.48
CA THR A 130 6.49 7.29 -1.41
C THR A 130 7.67 7.22 -2.39
N PHE A 131 8.39 6.10 -2.40
CA PHE A 131 9.52 5.90 -3.28
C PHE A 131 9.08 5.90 -4.75
N ALA A 132 8.03 5.13 -5.07
CA ALA A 132 7.46 5.03 -6.41
C ALA A 132 6.93 6.38 -6.93
N SER A 133 6.20 7.14 -6.11
CA SER A 133 5.72 8.47 -6.52
C SER A 133 6.85 9.49 -6.67
N THR A 134 7.94 9.35 -5.91
CA THR A 134 9.13 10.19 -6.12
C THR A 134 9.78 9.90 -7.46
N LEU A 135 9.91 8.61 -7.84
CA LEU A 135 10.35 8.22 -9.18
C LEU A 135 9.38 8.72 -10.26
N GLY A 136 8.07 8.61 -10.03
CA GLY A 136 7.03 9.14 -10.91
C GLY A 136 7.20 10.64 -11.16
N THR A 137 7.45 11.43 -10.12
CA THR A 137 7.76 12.85 -10.25
C THR A 137 9.02 13.09 -11.09
N GLU A 138 10.07 12.29 -10.93
CA GLU A 138 11.29 12.44 -11.74
C GLU A 138 11.09 12.01 -13.22
N ILE A 139 10.19 11.07 -13.50
CA ILE A 139 9.89 10.59 -14.86
C ILE A 139 8.95 11.55 -15.60
N PHE A 140 7.92 12.05 -14.92
CA PHE A 140 6.81 12.81 -15.51
C PHE A 140 6.84 14.31 -15.21
N GLY A 141 7.76 14.78 -14.36
CA GLY A 141 7.89 16.21 -14.00
C GLY A 141 6.82 16.75 -13.04
N ILE A 142 5.81 15.95 -12.70
CA ILE A 142 4.67 16.35 -11.87
C ILE A 142 5.09 16.33 -10.40
N LYS A 143 5.16 17.51 -9.79
CA LYS A 143 5.56 17.68 -8.39
C LYS A 143 4.40 17.38 -7.44
N PRO A 144 4.70 16.98 -6.17
CA PRO A 144 3.70 16.81 -5.11
C PRO A 144 3.16 18.16 -4.61
N GLU A 145 2.53 18.92 -5.51
CA GLU A 145 1.89 20.20 -5.26
C GLU A 145 0.40 20.08 -5.56
N ARG A 146 -0.44 20.60 -4.66
CA ARG A 146 -1.91 20.43 -4.73
C ARG A 146 -2.47 20.77 -6.13
N LYS A 147 -2.03 21.90 -6.70
CA LYS A 147 -2.49 22.36 -8.01
C LYS A 147 -2.06 21.40 -9.13
N GLN A 148 -0.79 21.00 -9.17
CA GLN A 148 -0.25 20.10 -10.20
C GLN A 148 -0.91 18.71 -10.14
N LEU A 149 -1.06 18.14 -8.93
CA LEU A 149 -1.71 16.85 -8.74
C LEU A 149 -3.20 16.89 -9.13
N PHE A 150 -3.91 17.96 -8.74
CA PHE A 150 -5.31 18.10 -9.09
C PHE A 150 -5.53 18.27 -10.59
N GLU A 151 -4.70 19.08 -11.26
CA GLU A 151 -4.74 19.22 -12.71
C GLU A 151 -4.40 17.92 -13.43
N TYR A 152 -3.46 17.14 -12.90
CA TYR A 152 -3.13 15.81 -13.39
C TYR A 152 -4.33 14.86 -13.28
N TRP A 153 -4.89 14.67 -12.09
CA TRP A 153 -6.03 13.77 -11.89
C TRP A 153 -7.29 14.23 -12.60
N LYS A 154 -7.52 15.54 -12.74
CA LYS A 154 -8.63 16.06 -13.55
C LYS A 154 -8.53 15.60 -15.00
N LYS A 155 -7.33 15.62 -15.58
CA LYS A 155 -7.08 15.14 -16.94
C LYS A 155 -7.24 13.63 -17.05
N ASP A 156 -6.78 12.90 -16.03
CA ASP A 156 -6.88 11.45 -15.93
C ASP A 156 -8.34 10.97 -15.85
N ILE A 157 -9.18 11.61 -15.02
CA ILE A 157 -10.62 11.29 -14.92
C ILE A 157 -11.35 11.55 -16.26
N THR A 158 -10.97 12.59 -16.99
CA THR A 158 -11.59 12.90 -18.29
C THR A 158 -11.14 11.99 -19.44
N LYS A 159 -10.04 11.24 -19.25
CA LYS A 159 -9.48 10.34 -20.26
C LYS A 159 -9.19 9.01 -19.61
N LEU A 160 -10.06 8.03 -19.86
CA LEU A 160 -10.07 6.69 -19.25
C LEU A 160 -8.70 5.95 -19.19
N TRP A 161 -7.69 6.40 -19.94
CA TRP A 161 -6.33 5.88 -20.01
C TRP A 161 -5.31 7.02 -20.23
N TYR A 162 -5.28 8.04 -19.37
CA TYR A 162 -4.29 9.11 -19.50
C TYR A 162 -2.93 8.67 -18.97
N TRP A 163 -1.99 8.44 -19.89
CA TRP A 163 -0.59 8.29 -19.54
C TRP A 163 0.08 9.67 -19.53
N PRO A 164 0.70 10.10 -18.42
CA PRO A 164 1.42 11.36 -18.39
C PRO A 164 2.55 11.34 -19.42
N LYS A 165 2.77 12.49 -20.07
CA LYS A 165 3.86 12.64 -21.02
C LYS A 165 5.18 12.45 -20.27
N GLN A 166 5.99 11.52 -20.73
CA GLN A 166 7.31 11.28 -20.18
C GLN A 166 8.22 12.49 -20.44
N GLU A 167 8.71 13.14 -19.39
CA GLU A 167 9.68 14.24 -19.49
C GLU A 167 11.12 13.71 -19.50
N ARG A 168 11.38 12.62 -18.76
CA ARG A 168 12.70 11.99 -18.68
C ARG A 168 12.63 10.50 -18.96
N ASN A 169 13.61 9.97 -19.67
CA ASN A 169 13.70 8.54 -19.95
C ASN A 169 13.83 7.76 -18.62
N TRP A 170 12.90 6.84 -18.39
CA TRP A 170 12.83 6.00 -17.19
C TRP A 170 14.14 5.27 -16.92
N LYS A 171 14.78 4.69 -17.96
CA LYS A 171 16.06 3.99 -17.80
C LYS A 171 17.16 4.89 -17.21
N ILE A 172 17.16 6.17 -17.57
CA ILE A 172 18.11 7.16 -17.06
C ILE A 172 17.78 7.45 -15.59
N VAL A 173 16.52 7.72 -15.27
CA VAL A 173 16.07 7.98 -13.89
C VAL A 173 16.39 6.81 -12.97
N PHE A 174 16.13 5.57 -13.38
CA PHE A 174 16.48 4.37 -12.60
C PHE A 174 17.99 4.20 -12.44
N LYS A 175 18.78 4.51 -13.47
CA LYS A 175 20.25 4.43 -13.41
C LYS A 175 20.82 5.46 -12.43
N GLU A 176 20.31 6.69 -12.46
CA GLU A 176 20.71 7.78 -11.55
C GLU A 176 20.36 7.48 -10.09
N ASN A 177 19.21 6.83 -9.85
CA ASN A 177 18.71 6.47 -8.52
C ASN A 177 19.06 5.03 -8.09
N LYS A 178 20.06 4.40 -8.72
CA LYS A 178 20.39 2.98 -8.48
C LYS A 178 20.68 2.67 -7.00
N LYS A 179 21.38 3.57 -6.29
CA LYS A 179 21.73 3.36 -4.88
C LYS A 179 20.48 3.35 -4.00
N GLU A 180 19.58 4.31 -4.22
CA GLU A 180 18.32 4.41 -3.50
C GLU A 180 17.37 3.27 -3.86
N LEU A 181 17.36 2.80 -5.11
CA LEU A 181 16.61 1.61 -5.52
C LEU A 181 17.09 0.35 -4.79
N ILE A 182 18.41 0.15 -4.66
CA ILE A 182 18.97 -0.99 -3.91
C ILE A 182 18.55 -0.90 -2.44
N LEU A 183 18.70 0.29 -1.82
CA LEU A 183 18.30 0.50 -0.43
C LEU A 183 16.80 0.23 -0.23
N PHE A 184 15.96 0.76 -1.13
CA PHE A 184 14.53 0.51 -1.13
C PHE A 184 14.23 -0.99 -1.20
N SER A 185 14.81 -1.71 -2.15
CA SER A 185 14.60 -3.16 -2.31
C SER A 185 15.01 -3.94 -1.07
N VAL A 186 16.14 -3.60 -0.43
CA VAL A 186 16.59 -4.25 0.81
C VAL A 186 15.62 -3.99 1.96
N VAL A 187 15.19 -2.73 2.15
CA VAL A 187 14.23 -2.36 3.21
C VAL A 187 12.89 -3.06 3.01
N ILE A 188 12.35 -3.05 1.78
CA ILE A 188 11.09 -3.71 1.48
C ILE A 188 11.19 -5.22 1.62
N LEU A 189 12.29 -5.84 1.17
CA LEU A 189 12.50 -7.27 1.35
C LEU A 189 12.55 -7.64 2.84
N ALA A 190 13.26 -6.86 3.66
CA ALA A 190 13.31 -7.07 5.09
C ALA A 190 11.93 -6.95 5.74
N LEU A 191 11.14 -5.93 5.38
CA LEU A 191 9.78 -5.75 5.86
C LEU A 191 8.83 -6.87 5.42
N LEU A 192 8.94 -7.35 4.18
CA LEU A 192 8.14 -8.46 3.67
C LEU A 192 8.47 -9.77 4.38
N LEU A 193 9.75 -10.07 4.58
CA LEU A 193 10.20 -11.26 5.30
C LEU A 193 9.77 -11.20 6.78
N PHE A 194 9.97 -10.04 7.42
CA PHE A 194 9.57 -9.85 8.81
C PHE A 194 8.06 -9.91 8.98
N GLY A 195 7.29 -9.25 8.11
CA GLY A 195 5.82 -9.30 8.11
C GLY A 195 5.29 -10.71 7.93
N ALA A 196 5.79 -11.45 6.94
CA ALA A 196 5.39 -12.85 6.72
C ALA A 196 5.79 -13.76 7.90
N TRP A 197 6.97 -13.53 8.48
CA TRP A 197 7.41 -14.30 9.66
C TRP A 197 6.53 -14.00 10.87
N PHE A 198 6.28 -12.72 11.14
CA PHE A 198 5.44 -12.27 12.24
C PHE A 198 4.01 -12.81 12.08
N GLU A 199 3.46 -12.81 10.87
CA GLU A 199 2.10 -13.31 10.62
C GLU A 199 1.98 -14.83 10.93
N VAL A 200 3.05 -15.62 10.78
CA VAL A 200 3.04 -17.09 10.99
C VAL A 200 3.47 -17.54 12.38
N TRP A 201 4.44 -16.85 12.97
CA TRP A 201 5.08 -17.24 14.23
C TRP A 201 5.00 -16.18 15.33
N GLY A 202 4.39 -15.04 15.06
CA GLY A 202 4.33 -13.91 15.99
C GLY A 202 3.27 -14.04 17.07
N TYR A 203 2.46 -15.10 17.10
CA TYR A 203 1.46 -15.38 18.15
C TYR A 203 1.44 -16.85 18.53
#